data_AF-A0A955LTI9-F1
#
_entry.id   AF-A0A955LTI9-F1
#
_cell.length_a   1.000
_cell.length_b   1.000
_cell.length_c   1.000
_cell.angle_alpha   90.00
_cell.angle_beta   90.00
_cell.angle_gamma   90.00
#
_symmetry.space_group_name_H-M   'P 1'
#
loop_
_entity.id
_entity.type
_entity.pdbx_description
1 polymer ?
#
loop_
_entity_poly.entity_id
_entity_poly.type
_entity_poly.pdbx_seq_one_letter_code
_entity_poly.pdbx_strand_id
1 'polypeptide(L)'
;MSTNSEKNEFDINQIWEALLCHPDFRKQRALFSPLIGNALWWLATVRVEKGRRKLILNPATHGLWQDSRLPTWPCKKSILKEIARFRHTAHPFDITCPEHGFHTHCIPIVSNKTDFHALAITHIDDRSGLKSILHLLYSNLKILLKCVLQEAES
;
A
#
# COMPACT_ATOMS: atom_id res chain seq x y z
N MET A 1 -18.80 34.23 -11.84
CA MET A 1 -19.05 32.78 -11.71
C MET A 1 -17.70 32.09 -11.64
N SER A 2 -17.14 31.99 -10.43
CA SER A 2 -15.83 31.38 -10.21
C SER A 2 -15.99 29.87 -10.12
N THR A 3 -15.17 29.16 -10.88
CA THR A 3 -15.22 27.71 -11.07
C THR A 3 -14.81 26.96 -9.81
N ASN A 4 -15.79 26.34 -9.15
CA ASN A 4 -15.60 25.31 -8.13
C ASN A 4 -14.93 24.05 -8.73
N SER A 5 -13.61 24.04 -8.89
CA SER A 5 -12.88 22.80 -9.22
C SER A 5 -11.55 22.62 -8.50
N GLU A 6 -11.35 23.26 -7.35
CA GLU A 6 -10.40 22.78 -6.33
C GLU A 6 -11.00 21.55 -5.63
N LYS A 7 -11.09 20.44 -6.37
CA LYS A 7 -11.48 19.15 -5.81
C LYS A 7 -10.36 18.66 -4.90
N ASN A 8 -10.56 18.80 -3.60
CA ASN A 8 -9.94 18.06 -2.49
C ASN A 8 -8.69 17.26 -2.89
N GLU A 9 -7.54 17.94 -2.93
CA GLU A 9 -6.27 17.25 -2.92
C GLU A 9 -6.07 16.76 -1.48
N PHE A 10 -6.49 15.52 -1.21
CA PHE A 10 -6.30 14.91 0.10
C PHE A 10 -4.83 14.98 0.51
N ASP A 11 -4.54 15.45 1.73
CA ASP A 11 -3.19 15.31 2.28
C ASP A 11 -2.96 13.83 2.59
N ILE A 12 -2.27 13.16 1.67
CA ILE A 12 -1.97 11.75 1.81
C ILE A 12 -1.15 11.45 3.08
N ASN A 13 -0.35 12.41 3.56
CA ASN A 13 0.43 12.21 4.78
C ASN A 13 -0.50 12.13 5.99
N GLN A 14 -1.55 12.95 6.05
CA GLN A 14 -2.56 12.88 7.09
C GLN A 14 -3.32 11.54 7.06
N ILE A 15 -3.70 11.07 5.87
CA ILE A 15 -4.34 9.74 5.71
C ILE A 15 -3.41 8.62 6.19
N TRP A 16 -2.13 8.70 5.82
CA TRP A 16 -1.11 7.74 6.23
C TRP A 16 -0.94 7.73 7.75
N GLU A 17 -0.79 8.89 8.37
CA GLU A 17 -0.66 9.02 9.83
C GLU A 17 -1.90 8.50 10.55
N ALA A 18 -3.10 8.88 10.09
CA ALA A 18 -4.36 8.39 10.65
C ALA A 18 -4.46 6.86 10.56
N LEU A 19 -4.14 6.27 9.41
CA LEU A 19 -4.14 4.82 9.22
C LEU A 19 -3.13 4.11 10.16
N LEU A 20 -1.91 4.64 10.27
CA LEU A 20 -0.86 4.06 11.12
C LEU A 20 -1.18 4.17 12.62
N CYS A 21 -1.91 5.21 13.02
CA CYS A 21 -2.36 5.43 14.38
C CYS A 21 -3.65 4.68 14.71
N HIS A 22 -4.43 4.24 13.72
CA HIS A 22 -5.72 3.60 13.94
C HIS A 22 -5.59 2.27 14.72
N PRO A 23 -6.29 2.09 15.85
CA PRO A 23 -6.19 0.89 16.68
C PRO A 23 -6.47 -0.41 15.91
N ASP A 24 -7.50 -0.41 15.07
CA ASP A 24 -7.87 -1.60 14.30
C ASP A 24 -6.87 -1.94 13.19
N PHE A 25 -6.14 -0.95 12.64
CA PHE A 25 -5.03 -1.24 11.74
C PHE A 25 -3.95 -2.04 12.47
N ARG A 26 -3.60 -1.63 13.68
CA ARG A 26 -2.61 -2.30 14.53
C ARG A 26 -3.06 -3.71 14.91
N LYS A 27 -4.33 -3.89 15.27
CA LYS A 27 -4.92 -5.23 15.55
C LYS A 27 -4.90 -6.12 14.32
N GLN A 28 -5.35 -5.62 13.17
CA GLN A 28 -5.31 -6.39 11.92
C GLN A 28 -3.88 -6.82 11.58
N ARG A 29 -2.90 -5.92 11.71
CA ARG A 29 -1.50 -6.29 11.51
C ARG A 29 -1.06 -7.42 12.44
N ALA A 30 -1.35 -7.32 13.74
CA ALA A 30 -0.97 -8.34 14.71
C ALA A 30 -1.63 -9.71 14.41
N LEU A 31 -2.90 -9.71 14.00
CA LEU A 31 -3.66 -10.92 13.68
C LEU A 31 -3.20 -11.57 12.37
N PHE A 32 -2.98 -10.76 11.32
CA PHE A 32 -2.67 -11.28 9.99
C PHE A 32 -1.19 -11.57 9.80
N SER A 33 -0.27 -10.84 10.46
CA SER A 33 1.18 -11.02 10.32
C SER A 33 1.64 -12.49 10.39
N PRO A 34 1.30 -13.30 11.41
CA PRO A 34 1.72 -14.70 11.45
C PRO A 34 1.09 -15.55 10.34
N LEU A 35 -0.17 -15.26 9.96
CA LEU A 35 -0.90 -15.99 8.92
C LEU A 35 -0.28 -15.81 7.52
N ILE A 36 0.37 -14.68 7.29
CA ILE A 36 1.03 -14.32 6.03
C ILE A 36 2.57 -14.45 6.10
N GLY A 37 3.09 -15.18 7.10
CA GLY A 37 4.52 -15.50 7.20
C GLY A 37 5.39 -14.36 7.70
N ASN A 38 4.87 -13.51 8.58
CA ASN A 38 5.49 -12.27 9.05
C ASN A 38 5.87 -11.37 7.88
N ALA A 39 4.87 -11.07 7.05
CA ALA A 39 5.02 -10.16 5.93
C ALA A 39 5.38 -8.74 6.38
N LEU A 40 5.97 -8.00 5.45
CA LEU A 40 6.40 -6.62 5.61
C LEU A 40 5.30 -5.69 5.11
N TRP A 41 4.88 -4.73 5.92
CA TRP A 41 3.76 -3.83 5.62
C TRP A 41 4.28 -2.42 5.38
N TRP A 42 4.01 -1.87 4.20
CA TRP A 42 4.62 -0.62 3.75
C TRP A 42 3.65 0.25 2.99
N LEU A 43 3.70 1.56 3.26
CA LEU A 43 2.90 2.54 2.54
C LEU A 43 3.74 3.07 1.38
N ALA A 44 3.18 2.91 0.18
CA ALA A 44 3.85 3.19 -1.07
C ALA A 44 3.07 4.23 -1.87
N THR A 45 3.79 5.23 -2.39
CA THR A 45 3.30 6.13 -3.42
C THR A 45 4.06 5.87 -4.70
N VAL A 46 3.34 5.58 -5.79
CA VAL A 46 3.89 5.65 -7.13
C VAL A 46 3.46 6.93 -7.79
N ARG A 47 4.43 7.80 -8.00
CA ARG A 47 4.26 9.09 -8.67
C ARG A 47 4.62 9.00 -10.14
N VAL A 48 3.80 9.60 -10.98
CA VAL A 48 4.00 9.73 -12.42
C VAL A 48 4.19 11.20 -12.78
N GLU A 49 5.43 11.57 -13.09
CA GLU A 49 5.84 12.92 -13.46
C GLU A 49 6.50 12.91 -14.84
N LYS A 50 5.96 13.69 -15.80
CA LYS A 50 6.55 13.85 -17.16
C LYS A 50 6.89 12.51 -17.84
N GLY A 51 6.02 11.50 -17.67
CA GLY A 51 6.20 10.15 -18.20
C GLY A 51 7.20 9.26 -17.43
N ARG A 52 7.91 9.80 -16.44
CA ARG A 52 8.76 9.06 -15.51
C ARG A 52 7.96 8.61 -14.30
N ARG A 53 8.40 7.50 -13.70
CA ARG A 53 7.72 6.85 -12.57
C ARG A 53 8.69 6.71 -11.41
N LYS A 54 8.24 7.03 -10.21
CA LYS A 54 9.04 6.92 -8.98
C LYS A 54 8.20 6.26 -7.89
N LEU A 55 8.75 5.21 -7.27
CA LEU A 55 8.24 4.69 -6.00
C LEU A 55 8.81 5.54 -4.88
N ILE A 56 7.93 6.02 -4.03
CA ILE A 56 8.22 6.76 -2.82
C ILE A 56 7.66 5.92 -1.68
N LEU A 57 8.53 5.49 -0.78
CA LEU A 57 8.14 4.75 0.42
C LEU A 57 7.96 5.74 1.55
N ASN A 58 6.90 5.58 2.35
CA ASN A 58 6.72 6.43 3.52
C ASN A 58 7.78 6.09 4.59
N PRO A 59 8.69 7.01 4.98
CA PRO A 59 9.68 6.74 6.01
C PRO A 59 9.06 6.45 7.38
N ALA A 60 7.86 6.94 7.69
CA ALA A 60 7.14 6.59 8.93
C ALA A 60 6.83 5.08 9.01
N THR A 61 6.76 4.41 7.86
CA THR A 61 6.62 2.96 7.83
C THR A 61 7.92 2.24 8.18
N HIS A 62 9.09 2.87 8.06
CA HIS A 62 10.37 2.29 8.51
C HIS A 62 10.35 1.93 10.01
N GLY A 63 9.67 2.73 10.85
CA GLY A 63 9.48 2.43 12.27
C GLY A 63 8.56 1.22 12.54
N LEU A 64 7.77 0.79 11.55
CA LEU A 64 6.98 -0.44 11.58
C LEU A 64 7.84 -1.67 11.22
N TRP A 65 9.08 -1.49 10.74
CA TRP A 65 9.92 -2.48 10.07
C TRP A 65 11.25 -2.73 10.80
N GLN A 66 11.30 -2.97 12.11
CA GLN A 66 12.53 -3.53 12.69
C GLN A 66 12.74 -5.00 12.23
N ASP A 67 12.83 -5.23 10.92
CA ASP A 67 13.08 -6.50 10.26
C ASP A 67 14.32 -6.36 9.38
N SER A 68 15.40 -7.01 9.81
CA SER A 68 16.74 -6.94 9.23
C SER A 68 16.87 -7.57 7.83
N ARG A 69 15.80 -8.18 7.29
CA ARG A 69 15.79 -8.82 5.96
C ARG A 69 15.61 -7.83 4.80
N LEU A 70 15.39 -6.55 5.09
CA LEU A 70 15.09 -5.49 4.12
C LEU A 70 16.23 -4.51 3.73
N PRO A 71 17.56 -4.81 3.83
CA PRO A 71 18.56 -3.73 3.77
C PRO A 71 18.55 -2.90 2.49
N THR A 72 18.10 -3.44 1.36
CA THR A 72 18.14 -2.75 0.08
C THR A 72 17.12 -3.34 -0.87
N TRP A 73 15.83 -2.99 -0.75
CA TRP A 73 14.90 -3.30 -1.83
C TRP A 73 15.32 -2.47 -3.06
N PRO A 74 15.94 -3.06 -4.11
CA PRO A 74 16.19 -2.29 -5.30
C PRO A 74 14.82 -2.16 -5.96
N CYS A 75 14.22 -0.98 -5.94
CA CYS A 75 12.98 -0.75 -6.66
C CYS A 75 13.26 -0.88 -8.17
N LYS A 76 13.27 -2.12 -8.67
CA LYS A 76 13.62 -2.44 -10.05
C LYS A 76 12.60 -1.79 -10.98
N LYS A 77 13.06 -1.34 -12.15
CA LYS A 77 12.19 -0.73 -13.16
C LYS A 77 11.01 -1.64 -13.56
N SER A 78 11.14 -2.96 -13.44
CA SER A 78 10.07 -3.93 -13.67
C SER A 78 8.91 -3.77 -12.68
N ILE A 79 9.19 -3.67 -11.38
CA ILE A 79 8.20 -3.43 -10.32
C ILE A 79 7.46 -2.12 -10.56
N LEU A 80 8.17 -1.05 -10.90
CA LEU A 80 7.57 0.25 -11.22
C LEU A 80 6.65 0.20 -12.45
N LYS A 81 7.00 -0.62 -13.45
CA LYS A 81 6.15 -0.83 -14.63
C LYS A 81 4.88 -1.59 -14.27
N GLU A 82 4.99 -2.59 -13.40
CA GLU A 82 3.86 -3.40 -12.95
C GLU A 82 2.87 -2.56 -12.12
N ILE A 83 3.36 -1.79 -11.13
CA ILE A 83 2.49 -0.85 -10.38
C ILE A 83 1.81 0.14 -11.34
N ALA A 84 2.53 0.64 -12.34
CA ALA A 84 1.95 1.58 -13.28
C ALA A 84 0.87 0.98 -14.18
N ARG A 85 0.90 -0.32 -14.48
CA ARG A 85 -0.19 -0.99 -15.19
C ARG A 85 -1.45 -1.02 -14.34
N PHE A 86 -1.29 -1.18 -13.03
CA PHE A 86 -2.39 -1.34 -12.10
C PHE A 86 -2.78 -0.08 -11.33
N ARG A 87 -2.18 1.07 -11.64
CA ARG A 87 -2.39 2.36 -10.92
C ARG A 87 -3.83 2.88 -10.95
N HIS A 88 -4.65 2.42 -11.89
CA HIS A 88 -6.06 2.79 -12.00
C HIS A 88 -6.99 1.68 -11.51
N THR A 89 -6.44 0.60 -10.93
CA THR A 89 -7.24 -0.47 -10.36
C THR A 89 -7.72 -0.08 -8.97
N ALA A 90 -8.99 -0.39 -8.69
CA ALA A 90 -9.58 -0.28 -7.36
C ALA A 90 -9.45 -1.60 -6.55
N HIS A 91 -8.88 -2.63 -7.15
CA HIS A 91 -8.77 -3.97 -6.58
C HIS A 91 -7.31 -4.30 -6.28
N PRO A 92 -7.04 -5.14 -5.27
CA PRO A 92 -5.68 -5.57 -4.99
C PRO A 92 -5.06 -6.31 -6.17
N PHE A 93 -3.75 -6.16 -6.32
CA PHE A 93 -2.98 -6.82 -7.36
C PHE A 93 -1.62 -7.24 -6.81
N ASP A 94 -1.08 -8.29 -7.40
CA ASP A 94 0.23 -8.79 -7.05
C ASP A 94 1.31 -8.15 -7.92
N ILE A 95 2.45 -7.88 -7.29
CA ILE A 95 3.70 -7.52 -7.95
C ILE A 95 4.68 -8.62 -7.57
N THR A 96 5.09 -9.38 -8.56
CA THR A 96 6.05 -10.47 -8.37
C THR A 96 7.45 -9.99 -8.72
N CYS A 97 8.40 -10.24 -7.83
CA CYS A 97 9.83 -10.10 -8.15
C CYS A 97 10.47 -11.49 -8.11
N PRO A 98 10.47 -12.23 -9.25
CA PRO A 98 10.86 -13.64 -9.27
C PRO A 98 12.30 -13.87 -8.80
N GLU A 99 13.20 -12.90 -9.04
CA GLU A 99 14.63 -13.01 -8.77
C GLU A 99 14.99 -13.11 -7.28
N HIS A 100 14.06 -12.84 -6.37
CA HIS A 100 14.31 -12.86 -4.92
C HIS A 100 13.27 -13.65 -4.13
N GLY A 101 12.32 -14.32 -4.79
CA GLY A 101 11.23 -15.04 -4.11
C GLY A 101 10.30 -14.14 -3.30
N PHE A 102 10.33 -12.82 -3.54
CA PHE A 102 9.42 -11.89 -2.88
C PHE A 102 8.15 -11.70 -3.71
N HIS A 103 7.03 -11.79 -3.00
CA HIS A 103 5.70 -11.52 -3.51
C HIS A 103 5.16 -10.30 -2.77
N THR A 104 4.76 -9.27 -3.51
CA THR A 104 4.17 -8.06 -2.93
C THR A 104 2.71 -7.96 -3.34
N HIS A 105 1.82 -8.05 -2.37
CA HIS A 105 0.41 -7.77 -2.57
C HIS A 105 0.14 -6.28 -2.35
N CYS A 106 -0.34 -5.58 -3.37
CA CYS A 106 -0.67 -4.16 -3.29
C CYS A 106 -2.17 -3.95 -3.15
N ILE A 107 -2.54 -3.20 -2.13
CA ILE A 107 -3.90 -2.78 -1.83
C ILE A 107 -4.03 -1.28 -2.13
N PRO A 108 -4.74 -0.90 -3.21
CA PRO A 108 -5.02 0.51 -3.52
C PRO A 108 -5.73 1.22 -2.36
N ILE A 109 -5.27 2.42 -2.01
CA ILE A 109 -5.90 3.29 -1.00
C ILE A 109 -6.56 4.48 -1.68
N VAL A 110 -5.74 5.34 -2.29
CA VAL A 110 -6.18 6.55 -3.00
C VAL A 110 -5.37 6.67 -4.28
N SER A 111 -6.02 7.05 -5.38
CA SER A 111 -5.34 7.35 -6.64
C SER A 111 -5.84 8.69 -7.16
N ASN A 112 -4.91 9.57 -7.56
CA ASN A 112 -5.23 10.80 -8.25
C ASN A 112 -4.60 10.80 -9.66
N LYS A 113 -4.58 11.96 -10.34
CA LYS A 113 -4.09 12.06 -11.73
C LYS A 113 -2.61 11.69 -11.87
N THR A 114 -1.80 11.95 -10.86
CA THR A 114 -0.34 11.81 -10.91
C THR A 114 0.17 10.72 -9.97
N ASP A 115 -0.52 10.47 -8.87
CA ASP A 115 -0.07 9.63 -7.78
C ASP A 115 -1.03 8.46 -7.53
N PHE A 116 -0.44 7.30 -7.24
CA PHE A 116 -1.12 6.10 -6.79
C PHE A 116 -0.58 5.73 -5.42
N HIS A 117 -1.46 5.67 -4.42
CA HIS A 117 -1.11 5.36 -3.04
C HIS A 117 -1.67 3.98 -2.66
N ALA A 118 -0.83 3.14 -2.08
CA ALA A 118 -1.18 1.77 -1.71
C ALA A 118 -0.55 1.36 -0.38
N LEU A 119 -1.24 0.44 0.29
CA LEU A 119 -0.62 -0.44 1.27
C LEU A 119 -0.06 -1.64 0.52
N ALA A 120 1.24 -1.83 0.61
CA ALA A 120 1.93 -2.99 0.09
C ALA A 120 2.21 -3.98 1.22
N ILE A 121 2.15 -5.27 0.91
CA ILE A 121 2.39 -6.38 1.83
C ILE A 121 3.35 -7.34 1.15
N THR A 122 4.59 -7.41 1.63
CA THR A 122 5.61 -8.30 1.06
C THR A 122 5.83 -9.54 1.90
N HIS A 123 5.79 -10.71 1.29
CA HIS A 123 6.18 -11.98 1.90
C HIS A 123 7.14 -12.78 1.00
N ILE A 124 7.76 -13.80 1.59
CA ILE A 124 8.77 -14.67 0.94
C ILE A 124 8.15 -16.00 0.46
N ASP A 125 6.94 -16.32 0.92
CA ASP A 125 6.39 -17.68 0.82
C ASP A 125 5.14 -17.74 -0.08
N ASP A 126 5.09 -18.72 -0.98
CA ASP A 126 3.94 -19.01 -1.85
C ASP A 126 3.13 -20.17 -1.25
N ARG A 127 2.41 -19.89 -0.16
CA ARG A 127 1.59 -20.89 0.52
C ARG A 127 0.22 -21.02 -0.15
N SER A 128 -0.22 -22.26 -0.35
CA SER A 128 -1.60 -22.54 -0.70
C SER A 128 -2.54 -21.96 0.38
N GLY A 129 -3.53 -21.16 -0.04
CA GLY A 129 -4.49 -20.48 0.85
C GLY A 129 -4.14 -19.04 1.22
N LEU A 130 -2.92 -18.56 0.93
CA LEU A 130 -2.52 -17.18 1.22
C LEU A 130 -3.41 -16.15 0.52
N LYS A 131 -3.84 -16.44 -0.71
CA LYS A 131 -4.74 -15.59 -1.48
C LYS A 131 -6.07 -15.31 -0.77
N SER A 132 -6.65 -16.31 -0.09
CA SER A 132 -7.89 -16.13 0.68
C SER A 132 -7.66 -15.28 1.93
N ILE A 133 -6.51 -15.45 2.59
CA ILE A 133 -6.11 -14.64 3.75
C ILE A 133 -5.91 -13.18 3.34
N LEU A 134 -5.23 -12.93 2.23
CA LEU A 134 -5.03 -11.60 1.66
C LEU A 134 -6.36 -10.95 1.24
N HIS A 135 -7.30 -11.73 0.69
CA HIS A 135 -8.63 -11.22 0.34
C HIS A 135 -9.47 -10.82 1.57
N LEU A 136 -9.41 -11.61 2.64
CA LEU A 136 -10.05 -11.27 3.91
C LEU A 136 -9.42 -10.02 4.51
N LEU A 137 -8.09 -9.92 4.50
CA LEU A 137 -7.36 -8.75 4.94
C LEU A 137 -7.76 -7.50 4.14
N TYR A 138 -7.80 -7.60 2.81
CA TYR A 138 -8.26 -6.51 1.95
C TYR A 138 -9.66 -6.03 2.32
N SER A 139 -10.59 -6.96 2.53
CA SER A 139 -11.98 -6.64 2.89
C SER A 139 -12.05 -5.85 4.20
N ASN A 140 -11.28 -6.28 5.21
CA ASN A 140 -11.19 -5.59 6.50
C ASN A 140 -10.51 -4.22 6.40
N LEU A 141 -9.45 -4.11 5.61
CA LEU A 141 -8.74 -2.86 5.38
C LEU A 141 -9.61 -1.86 4.61
N LYS A 142 -10.45 -2.31 3.68
CA LYS A 142 -11.34 -1.42 2.92
C LYS A 142 -12.37 -0.74 3.81
N ILE A 143 -12.92 -1.46 4.79
CA ILE A 143 -13.83 -0.90 5.79
C ILE A 143 -13.12 0.17 6.61
N LEU A 144 -11.93 -0.18 7.11
CA LEU A 144 -11.10 0.72 7.90
C LEU A 144 -10.70 1.98 7.12
N LEU A 145 -10.23 1.83 5.88
CA LEU A 145 -9.85 2.95 5.02
C LEU A 145 -11.02 3.88 4.76
N LYS A 146 -12.24 3.35 4.61
CA LYS A 146 -13.44 4.18 4.48
C LYS A 146 -13.67 5.04 5.73
N CYS A 147 -13.51 4.49 6.93
CA CYS A 147 -13.61 5.24 8.18
C CYS A 147 -12.53 6.33 8.27
N VAL A 148 -11.27 5.98 8.01
CA VAL A 148 -10.14 6.92 8.04
C VAL A 148 -10.31 8.06 7.04
N LEU A 149 -10.79 7.75 5.83
CA LEU A 149 -11.04 8.77 4.80
C LEU A 149 -12.20 9.69 5.18
N GLN A 150 -13.27 9.17 5.77
CA GLN A 150 -14.39 9.98 6.26
C GLN A 150 -13.97 10.92 7.41
N GLU A 151 -13.14 10.44 8.33
CA GLU A 151 -12.58 11.27 9.41
C GLU A 151 -11.65 12.36 8.88
N ALA A 152 -10.91 12.09 7.80
CA ALA A 152 -10.03 13.09 7.17
C ALA A 152 -10.80 14.14 6.32
N GLU A 153 -12.05 13.86 5.95
CA GLU A 153 -12.93 14.80 5.23
C GLU A 153 -13.77 15.70 6.15
N SER A 154 -13.79 15.41 7.46
CA SER A 154 -14.63 16.09 8.48
C SER A 154 -13.88 17.20 9.20
#